data_AF-A0A484D2K1-F1
#
_entry.id   AF-A0A484D2K1-F1
#
_cell.length_a   1.000
_cell.length_b   1.000
_cell.length_c   1.000
_cell.angle_alpha   90.00
_cell.angle_beta   90.00
_cell.angle_gamma   90.00
#
_symmetry.space_group_name_H-M   'P 1'
#
loop_
_entity.id
_entity.type
_entity.pdbx_description
1 polymer ?
#
loop_
_entity_poly.entity_id
_entity_poly.type
_entity_poly.pdbx_seq_one_letter_code
_entity_poly.pdbx_strand_id
1 'polypeptide(L)'
;MAFYEVYSHPALIRYKTSVCTKATLFLVVVLCLTYIPPLLVAYRSQGFWIKRSTYEEQPVVRFQYQTLLVAATSTQGDYVAWSTFPHLNNMLGANLRMPAVSVREEDQNQDGKLDLLIFQLELPLKPEEQVYNVQLLLTFSYKLFRMSTVVMQSLAYVQHSSSVPGAKLFISGDLRLMQRTPLPHRGLYNIYNVSVIDGSSPFASAYDLDNIIRSYQDRNLTTVLSCPMPVWTVGRAAGSPFQLNAEIRYPMEVIRYPLKNV
;
A
#
# COMPACT_ATOMS: atom_id res chain seq x y z
N MET A 1 8.82 55.93 66.04
CA MET A 1 7.45 55.87 66.61
C MET A 1 6.73 54.72 65.91
N ALA A 2 6.29 53.71 66.65
CA ALA A 2 5.62 52.53 66.10
C ALA A 2 4.11 52.76 66.14
N PHE A 3 3.44 52.67 64.99
CA PHE A 3 1.98 52.71 64.90
C PHE A 3 1.43 51.30 65.10
N TYR A 4 0.47 51.15 66.01
CA TYR A 4 -0.28 49.91 66.21
C TYR A 4 -1.62 50.01 65.51
N GLU A 5 -1.92 49.04 64.65
CA GLU A 5 -3.20 48.96 63.97
C GLU A 5 -4.22 48.33 64.93
N VAL A 6 -5.13 49.15 65.46
CA VAL A 6 -6.09 48.75 66.50
C VAL A 6 -7.30 48.02 65.91
N TYR A 7 -7.63 48.28 64.64
CA TYR A 7 -8.78 47.67 63.98
C TYR A 7 -8.67 47.80 62.45
N SER A 8 -8.83 46.69 61.74
CA SER A 8 -8.90 46.65 60.28
C SER A 8 -10.08 45.79 59.85
N HIS A 9 -10.89 46.26 58.89
CA HIS A 9 -11.90 45.44 58.24
C HIS A 9 -11.80 45.63 56.72
N PRO A 10 -11.99 44.58 55.91
CA PRO A 10 -11.94 44.70 54.47
C PRO A 10 -13.20 45.42 53.95
N ALA A 11 -13.04 46.59 53.36
CA ALA A 11 -14.11 47.30 52.66
C ALA A 11 -14.22 46.80 51.21
N LEU A 12 -15.38 46.26 50.84
CA LEU A 12 -15.63 45.74 49.50
C LEU A 12 -16.34 46.80 48.65
N ILE A 13 -15.57 47.49 47.79
CA ILE A 13 -16.11 48.50 46.88
C ILE A 13 -16.59 47.82 45.59
N ARG A 14 -17.90 47.91 45.29
CA ARG A 14 -18.49 47.36 44.06
C ARG A 14 -18.79 48.47 43.07
N TYR A 15 -18.06 48.48 41.96
CA TYR A 15 -18.35 49.34 40.82
C TYR A 15 -19.41 48.67 39.93
N LYS A 16 -20.55 49.35 39.72
CA LYS A 16 -21.66 48.86 38.88
C LYS A 16 -21.78 49.72 37.63
N THR A 17 -21.97 49.10 36.47
CA THR A 17 -22.15 49.77 35.18
C THR A 17 -23.54 49.47 34.60
N SER A 18 -24.15 50.43 33.90
CA SER A 18 -25.40 50.23 33.15
C SER A 18 -25.12 49.67 31.75
N VAL A 19 -26.11 48.99 31.15
CA VAL A 19 -25.98 48.19 29.92
C VAL A 19 -25.44 49.00 28.71
N CYS A 20 -25.75 50.30 28.62
CA CYS A 20 -25.39 51.16 27.50
C CYS A 20 -24.33 52.22 27.90
N THR A 21 -23.15 51.79 28.37
CA THR A 21 -22.06 52.70 28.77
C THR A 21 -20.75 52.34 28.07
N LYS A 22 -19.80 53.29 28.00
CA LYS A 22 -18.47 53.03 27.42
C LYS A 22 -17.73 51.88 28.13
N ALA A 23 -17.99 51.70 29.43
CA ALA A 23 -17.41 50.61 30.22
C ALA A 23 -17.97 49.23 29.83
N THR A 24 -19.27 49.11 29.53
CA THR A 24 -19.84 47.85 29.04
C THR A 24 -19.37 47.53 27.62
N LEU A 25 -19.24 48.55 26.76
CA LEU A 25 -18.62 48.37 25.43
C LEU A 25 -17.18 47.84 25.54
N PHE A 26 -16.37 48.43 26.41
CA PHE A 26 -15.00 47.97 26.65
C PHE A 26 -14.96 46.51 27.14
N LEU A 27 -15.83 46.15 28.09
CA LEU A 27 -15.94 44.78 28.57
C LEU A 27 -16.33 43.80 27.45
N VAL A 28 -17.30 44.17 26.59
CA VAL A 28 -17.68 43.35 25.42
C VAL A 28 -16.52 43.20 24.44
N VAL A 29 -15.79 44.28 24.14
CA VAL A 29 -14.62 44.24 23.25
C VAL A 29 -13.54 43.33 23.83
N VAL A 30 -13.22 43.46 25.12
CA VAL A 30 -12.23 42.59 25.79
C VAL A 30 -12.70 41.14 25.79
N LEU A 31 -13.98 40.87 26.05
CA LEU A 31 -14.55 39.53 26.02
C LEU A 31 -14.44 38.92 24.61
N CYS A 32 -14.84 39.66 23.58
CA CYS A 32 -14.65 39.27 22.18
C CYS A 32 -13.19 38.99 21.86
N LEU A 33 -12.27 39.88 22.26
CA LEU A 33 -10.82 39.71 22.02
C LEU A 33 -10.22 38.54 22.83
N THR A 34 -10.84 38.15 23.94
CA THR A 34 -10.38 37.02 24.76
C THR A 34 -10.81 35.69 24.17
N TYR A 35 -12.02 35.59 23.61
CA TYR A 35 -12.56 34.31 23.15
C TYR A 35 -12.47 34.09 21.63
N ILE A 36 -12.63 35.14 20.81
CA ILE A 36 -12.65 34.99 19.35
C ILE A 36 -11.26 34.61 18.79
N PRO A 37 -10.14 35.23 19.19
CA PRO A 37 -8.83 34.88 18.63
C PRO A 37 -8.39 33.45 18.95
N PRO A 38 -8.47 32.92 20.20
CA PRO A 38 -8.16 31.52 20.45
C PRO A 38 -9.05 30.55 19.67
N LEU A 39 -10.35 30.85 19.53
CA LEU A 39 -11.28 30.04 18.74
C LEU A 39 -10.89 30.04 17.25
N LEU A 40 -10.56 31.20 16.70
CA LEU A 40 -10.17 31.34 15.30
C LEU A 40 -8.83 30.65 15.03
N VAL A 41 -7.85 30.79 15.92
CA VAL A 41 -6.57 30.07 15.85
C VAL A 41 -6.81 28.56 15.89
N ALA A 42 -7.60 28.07 16.83
CA ALA A 42 -7.87 26.65 16.97
C ALA A 42 -8.69 26.10 15.77
N TYR A 43 -9.63 26.86 15.22
CA TYR A 43 -10.35 26.52 13.99
C TYR A 43 -9.42 26.49 12.76
N ARG A 44 -8.58 27.52 12.57
CA ARG A 44 -7.63 27.60 11.44
C ARG A 44 -6.52 26.55 11.52
N SER A 45 -6.12 26.16 12.73
CA SER A 45 -5.10 25.14 12.95
C SER A 45 -5.55 23.72 12.60
N GLN A 46 -6.84 23.51 12.27
CA GLN A 46 -7.46 22.20 12.08
C GLN A 46 -7.24 21.23 13.26
N GLY A 47 -6.92 21.77 14.44
CA GLY A 47 -6.64 20.99 15.65
C GLY A 47 -7.89 20.42 16.33
N PHE A 48 -9.05 20.98 16.04
CA PHE A 48 -10.30 20.47 16.61
C PHE A 48 -10.73 19.18 15.92
N TRP A 49 -10.98 18.14 16.74
CA TRP A 49 -11.65 16.91 16.31
C TRP A 49 -10.89 16.04 15.30
N ILE A 50 -9.55 16.03 15.35
CA ILE A 50 -8.76 15.16 14.48
C ILE A 50 -9.03 13.68 14.84
N LYS A 51 -9.59 12.93 13.89
CA LYS A 51 -9.95 11.50 14.09
C LYS A 51 -8.88 10.52 13.62
N ARG A 52 -7.94 10.96 12.78
CA ARG A 52 -6.93 10.11 12.14
C ARG A 52 -5.59 10.83 12.03
N SER A 53 -4.51 10.10 12.30
CA SER A 53 -3.15 10.54 12.10
C SER A 53 -2.52 9.76 10.93
N THR A 54 -1.61 10.40 10.21
CA THR A 54 -0.87 9.80 9.10
C THR A 54 0.62 9.86 9.38
N TYR A 55 1.32 8.76 9.14
CA TYR A 55 2.76 8.68 9.26
C TYR A 55 3.36 8.07 8.01
N GLU A 56 4.49 8.62 7.59
CA GLU A 56 5.27 8.06 6.50
C GLU A 56 6.14 6.92 7.02
N GLU A 57 6.20 5.81 6.30
CA GLU A 57 7.05 4.68 6.66
C GLU A 57 7.47 3.93 5.41
N GLN A 58 8.77 3.60 5.32
CA GLN A 58 9.25 2.68 4.30
C GLN A 58 9.08 1.24 4.80
N PRO A 59 8.29 0.41 4.10
CA PRO A 59 8.07 -0.99 4.47
C PRO A 59 9.32 -1.84 4.26
N VAL A 60 9.42 -2.92 5.04
CA VAL A 60 10.37 -4.00 4.75
C VAL A 60 9.66 -5.02 3.88
N VAL A 61 9.99 -5.00 2.59
CA VAL A 61 9.43 -5.91 1.58
C VAL A 61 10.48 -6.95 1.19
N ARG A 62 10.06 -8.20 1.07
CA ARG A 62 10.89 -9.31 0.58
C ARG A 62 10.10 -10.14 -0.40
N PHE A 63 10.64 -10.38 -1.59
CA PHE A 63 10.04 -11.30 -2.53
C PHE A 63 10.07 -12.74 -1.99
N GLN A 64 8.95 -13.46 -2.05
CA GLN A 64 8.86 -14.83 -1.50
C GLN A 64 9.27 -15.92 -2.50
N TYR A 65 9.74 -15.55 -3.68
CA TYR A 65 10.01 -16.51 -4.77
C TYR A 65 8.78 -17.35 -5.13
N GLN A 66 7.60 -16.75 -5.00
CA GLN A 66 6.35 -17.34 -5.44
C GLN A 66 5.83 -16.55 -6.63
N THR A 67 5.74 -17.24 -7.76
CA THR A 67 5.32 -16.66 -9.03
C THR A 67 4.27 -17.55 -9.68
N LEU A 68 3.26 -16.92 -10.25
CA LEU A 68 2.31 -17.56 -11.15
C LEU A 68 2.20 -16.69 -12.41
N LEU A 69 2.50 -17.30 -13.55
CA LEU A 69 2.47 -16.70 -14.87
C LEU A 69 1.44 -17.43 -15.73
N VAL A 70 0.59 -16.67 -16.41
CA VAL A 70 -0.29 -17.15 -17.47
C VAL A 70 -0.09 -16.25 -18.69
N ALA A 71 0.19 -16.85 -19.84
CA ALA A 71 0.34 -16.14 -21.09
C ALA A 71 -0.62 -16.74 -22.13
N ALA A 72 -1.48 -15.91 -22.72
CA ALA A 72 -2.38 -16.36 -23.78
C ALA A 72 -1.62 -16.42 -25.11
N THR A 73 -1.64 -17.59 -25.75
CA THR A 73 -0.92 -17.87 -27.00
C THR A 73 -1.76 -17.74 -28.26
N SER A 74 -3.09 -17.65 -28.12
CA SER A 74 -3.98 -17.45 -29.25
C SER A 74 -5.17 -16.56 -28.86
N THR A 75 -5.81 -15.97 -29.87
CA THR A 75 -7.07 -15.24 -29.70
C THR A 75 -8.26 -16.18 -29.48
N GLN A 76 -8.08 -17.49 -29.67
CA GLN A 76 -9.11 -18.53 -29.49
C GLN A 76 -9.16 -19.06 -28.06
N GLY A 77 -8.21 -18.67 -27.19
CA GLY A 77 -8.19 -19.04 -25.77
C GLY A 77 -7.10 -20.04 -25.38
N ASP A 78 -6.16 -20.36 -26.28
CA ASP A 78 -5.00 -21.17 -25.89
C ASP A 78 -4.10 -20.36 -24.98
N TYR A 79 -3.54 -21.03 -23.98
CA TYR A 79 -2.66 -20.41 -23.01
C TYR A 79 -1.53 -21.36 -22.64
N VAL A 80 -0.41 -20.75 -22.25
CA VAL A 80 0.68 -21.41 -21.57
C VAL A 80 0.80 -20.81 -20.19
N ALA A 81 1.13 -21.65 -19.21
CA ALA A 81 1.25 -21.20 -17.83
C ALA A 81 2.45 -21.85 -17.17
N TRP A 82 2.92 -21.17 -16.14
CA TRP A 82 4.00 -21.63 -15.28
C TRP A 82 3.83 -21.06 -13.89
N SER A 83 4.18 -21.84 -12.89
CA SER A 83 4.26 -21.33 -11.53
C SER A 83 5.40 -21.95 -10.75
N THR A 84 5.69 -21.39 -9.59
CA THR A 84 6.58 -21.99 -8.60
C THR A 84 5.88 -23.08 -7.77
N PHE A 85 4.57 -23.28 -7.94
CA PHE A 85 3.77 -24.23 -7.19
C PHE A 85 3.73 -25.61 -7.89
N PRO A 86 4.30 -26.67 -7.29
CA PRO A 86 4.41 -27.97 -7.95
C PRO A 86 3.06 -28.59 -8.32
N HIS A 87 2.06 -28.48 -7.43
CA HIS A 87 0.73 -29.05 -7.67
C HIS A 87 0.05 -28.41 -8.88
N LEU A 88 0.14 -27.08 -9.04
CA LEU A 88 -0.38 -26.39 -10.22
C LEU A 88 0.34 -26.83 -11.49
N ASN A 89 1.67 -26.91 -11.47
CA ASN A 89 2.44 -27.34 -12.64
C ASN A 89 2.09 -28.76 -13.09
N ASN A 90 1.81 -29.67 -12.14
CA ASN A 90 1.36 -31.03 -12.45
C ASN A 90 -0.03 -31.05 -13.10
N MET A 91 -0.93 -30.13 -12.71
CA MET A 91 -2.27 -30.00 -13.30
C MET A 91 -2.26 -29.35 -14.71
N LEU A 92 -1.27 -28.50 -15.01
CA LEU A 92 -1.16 -27.80 -16.30
C LEU A 92 -0.83 -28.71 -17.48
N GLY A 93 -0.18 -29.87 -17.24
CA GLY A 93 0.11 -30.88 -18.26
C GLY A 93 0.77 -30.31 -19.52
N ALA A 94 0.06 -30.37 -20.66
CA ALA A 94 0.57 -29.93 -21.96
C ALA A 94 0.77 -28.40 -22.10
N ASN A 95 0.09 -27.61 -21.27
CA ASN A 95 0.17 -26.14 -21.27
C ASN A 95 1.34 -25.60 -20.43
N LEU A 96 2.06 -26.49 -19.73
CA LEU A 96 3.22 -26.12 -18.94
C LEU A 96 4.41 -25.76 -19.85
N ARG A 97 4.99 -24.59 -19.60
CA ARG A 97 6.25 -24.15 -20.20
C ARG A 97 7.19 -23.72 -19.08
N MET A 98 8.39 -24.27 -18.99
CA MET A 98 9.34 -23.89 -17.95
C MET A 98 10.19 -22.70 -18.41
N PRO A 99 10.05 -21.51 -17.82
CA PRO A 99 10.85 -20.34 -18.17
C PRO A 99 12.20 -20.32 -17.44
N ALA A 100 13.14 -19.56 -17.97
CA ALA A 100 14.31 -19.12 -17.21
C ALA A 100 13.93 -17.89 -16.38
N VAL A 101 14.20 -17.90 -15.08
CA VAL A 101 13.84 -16.81 -14.16
C VAL A 101 15.08 -16.31 -13.44
N SER A 102 15.30 -15.01 -13.48
CA SER A 102 16.36 -14.30 -12.77
C SER A 102 15.73 -13.23 -11.88
N VAL A 103 16.17 -13.19 -10.62
CA VAL A 103 15.64 -12.28 -9.62
C VAL A 103 16.79 -11.62 -8.88
N ARG A 104 16.72 -10.30 -8.77
CA ARG A 104 17.68 -9.49 -8.01
C ARG A 104 16.93 -8.47 -7.19
N GLU A 105 17.22 -8.41 -5.89
CA GLU A 105 16.74 -7.34 -5.01
C GLU A 105 17.90 -6.42 -4.69
N GLU A 106 17.68 -5.10 -4.77
CA GLU A 106 18.69 -4.07 -4.52
C GLU A 106 18.27 -3.14 -3.40
N ASP A 107 19.24 -2.81 -2.55
CA ASP A 107 19.19 -1.71 -1.59
C ASP A 107 20.03 -0.58 -2.18
N GLN A 108 19.36 0.45 -2.71
CA GLN A 108 20.01 1.52 -3.47
C GLN A 108 20.60 2.58 -2.56
N ASN A 109 19.99 2.81 -1.39
CA ASN A 109 20.41 3.82 -0.44
C ASN A 109 21.29 3.27 0.71
N GLN A 110 21.48 1.95 0.75
CA GLN A 110 22.27 1.20 1.74
C GLN A 110 21.76 1.34 3.18
N ASP A 111 20.45 1.49 3.37
CA ASP A 111 19.83 1.63 4.70
C ASP A 111 19.44 0.29 5.35
N GLY A 112 19.69 -0.83 4.66
CA GLY A 112 19.38 -2.19 5.11
C GLY A 112 17.98 -2.66 4.74
N LYS A 113 17.17 -1.82 4.09
CA LYS A 113 15.90 -2.18 3.46
C LYS A 113 16.10 -2.28 1.96
N LEU A 114 15.36 -3.19 1.34
CA LEU A 114 15.37 -3.28 -0.11
C LEU A 114 14.51 -2.17 -0.70
N ASP A 115 14.91 -1.66 -1.85
CA ASP A 115 14.24 -0.58 -2.57
C ASP A 115 13.67 -1.04 -3.91
N LEU A 116 14.30 -2.03 -4.55
CA LEU A 116 13.98 -2.43 -5.92
C LEU A 116 14.05 -3.95 -6.09
N LEU A 117 13.03 -4.52 -6.73
CA LEU A 117 13.06 -5.85 -7.32
C LEU A 117 13.24 -5.73 -8.83
N ILE A 118 14.27 -6.40 -9.34
CA ILE A 118 14.47 -6.67 -10.76
C ILE A 118 14.10 -8.13 -11.00
N PHE A 119 12.98 -8.35 -11.68
CA PHE A 119 12.47 -9.66 -12.05
C PHE A 119 12.55 -9.82 -13.56
N GLN A 120 13.29 -10.82 -14.02
CA GLN A 120 13.45 -11.15 -15.43
C GLN A 120 13.00 -12.58 -15.67
N LEU A 121 12.15 -12.77 -16.66
CA LEU A 121 11.61 -14.07 -17.03
C LEU A 121 11.65 -14.25 -18.53
N GLU A 122 12.20 -15.37 -18.98
CA GLU A 122 12.23 -15.76 -20.39
C GLU A 122 11.38 -17.01 -20.59
N LEU A 123 10.23 -16.84 -21.24
CA LEU A 123 9.27 -17.90 -21.51
C LEU A 123 9.58 -18.55 -22.87
N PRO A 124 10.03 -19.82 -22.91
CA PRO A 124 10.25 -20.51 -24.17
C PRO A 124 8.91 -20.81 -24.84
N LEU A 125 8.83 -20.48 -26.13
CA LEU A 125 7.63 -20.66 -26.94
C LEU A 125 7.98 -21.42 -28.21
N LYS A 126 7.02 -22.19 -28.73
CA LYS A 126 7.19 -22.83 -30.04
C LYS A 126 7.21 -21.76 -31.15
N PRO A 127 7.78 -22.07 -32.34
CA PRO A 127 7.81 -21.13 -33.46
C PRO A 127 6.44 -20.59 -33.85
N GLU A 128 5.39 -21.40 -33.70
CA GLU A 128 4.00 -21.08 -34.05
C GLU A 128 3.22 -20.35 -32.94
N GLU A 129 3.65 -20.47 -31.67
CA GLU A 129 2.93 -19.90 -30.51
C GLU A 129 3.24 -18.41 -30.37
N GLN A 130 2.26 -17.52 -30.25
CA GLN A 130 2.47 -16.06 -30.14
C GLN A 130 1.80 -15.48 -28.90
N VAL A 131 2.43 -14.57 -28.15
CA VAL A 131 1.83 -14.06 -26.90
C VAL A 131 0.99 -12.81 -27.15
N TYR A 132 -0.26 -12.83 -26.68
CA TYR A 132 -1.20 -11.69 -26.78
C TYR A 132 -1.54 -11.07 -25.42
N ASN A 133 -1.55 -11.88 -24.37
CA ASN A 133 -1.89 -11.43 -23.02
C ASN A 133 -0.93 -12.08 -22.02
N VAL A 134 -0.54 -11.34 -21.00
CA VAL A 134 0.26 -11.81 -19.89
C VAL A 134 -0.40 -11.41 -18.58
N GLN A 135 -0.59 -12.40 -17.71
CA GLN A 135 -0.98 -12.24 -16.31
C GLN A 135 0.14 -12.79 -15.44
N LEU A 136 0.63 -11.96 -14.52
CA LEU A 136 1.72 -12.30 -13.62
C LEU A 136 1.30 -11.94 -12.20
N LEU A 137 1.38 -12.93 -11.30
CA LEU A 137 1.21 -12.77 -9.87
C LEU A 137 2.56 -13.02 -9.20
N LEU A 138 2.96 -12.07 -8.36
CA LEU A 138 4.13 -12.15 -7.51
C LEU A 138 3.70 -11.97 -6.06
N THR A 139 4.19 -12.79 -5.14
CA THR A 139 3.90 -12.62 -3.72
C THR A 139 5.10 -12.11 -2.93
N PHE A 140 4.82 -11.32 -1.90
CA PHE A 140 5.82 -10.63 -1.09
C PHE A 140 5.51 -10.80 0.40
N SER A 141 6.55 -10.88 1.23
CA SER A 141 6.42 -10.61 2.66
C SER A 141 6.51 -9.10 2.88
N TYR A 142 5.53 -8.53 3.56
CA TYR A 142 5.43 -7.09 3.79
C TYR A 142 5.35 -6.82 5.29
N LYS A 143 6.27 -6.00 5.80
CA LYS A 143 6.35 -5.66 7.22
C LYS A 143 6.44 -4.16 7.46
N LEU A 144 5.71 -3.71 8.48
CA LEU A 144 5.73 -2.34 9.02
C LEU A 144 6.03 -2.41 10.52
N PHE A 145 6.71 -1.41 11.07
CA PHE A 145 7.18 -1.38 12.44
C PHE A 145 6.98 -0.05 13.17
N ARG A 146 6.73 1.08 12.49
CA ARG A 146 6.80 2.42 13.11
C ARG A 146 5.81 2.65 14.26
N MET A 147 4.57 2.16 14.14
CA MET A 147 3.52 2.32 15.17
C MET A 147 2.98 0.97 15.63
N SER A 148 2.27 0.26 14.74
CA SER A 148 1.93 -1.15 14.92
C SER A 148 2.86 -2.02 14.09
N THR A 149 3.27 -3.17 14.64
CA THR A 149 3.99 -4.17 13.88
C THR A 149 3.01 -4.89 12.96
N VAL A 150 3.06 -4.62 11.67
CA VAL A 150 2.25 -5.32 10.67
C VAL A 150 3.10 -6.40 10.04
N VAL A 151 2.56 -7.62 9.95
CA VAL A 151 3.16 -8.69 9.15
C VAL A 151 2.07 -9.25 8.26
N MET A 152 2.28 -9.18 6.96
CA MET A 152 1.35 -9.76 6.00
C MET A 152 2.07 -10.34 4.79
N GLN A 153 1.38 -11.24 4.10
CA GLN A 153 1.74 -11.60 2.75
C GLN A 153 0.94 -10.74 1.77
N SER A 154 1.66 -10.03 0.92
CA SER A 154 1.11 -9.14 -0.09
C SER A 154 1.32 -9.70 -1.49
N LEU A 155 0.66 -9.09 -2.47
CA LEU A 155 0.61 -9.53 -3.85
C LEU A 155 0.81 -8.34 -4.80
N ALA A 156 1.58 -8.55 -5.86
CA ALA A 156 1.57 -7.71 -7.05
C ALA A 156 0.89 -8.49 -8.18
N TYR A 157 -0.17 -7.91 -8.71
CA TYR A 157 -0.86 -8.42 -9.90
C TYR A 157 -0.53 -7.53 -11.09
N VAL A 158 -0.06 -8.15 -12.16
CA VAL A 158 0.25 -7.53 -13.44
C VAL A 158 -0.63 -8.19 -14.48
N GLN A 159 -1.32 -7.37 -15.26
CA GLN A 159 -2.05 -7.83 -16.44
C GLN A 159 -1.81 -6.85 -17.59
N HIS A 160 -1.41 -7.37 -18.74
CA HIS A 160 -1.30 -6.59 -19.96
C HIS A 160 -1.74 -7.43 -21.16
N SER A 161 -2.65 -6.88 -21.95
CA SER A 161 -3.16 -7.51 -23.17
C SER A 161 -2.99 -6.58 -24.37
N SER A 162 -2.57 -7.15 -25.49
CA SER A 162 -2.42 -6.45 -26.76
C SER A 162 -3.03 -7.28 -27.89
N SER A 163 -3.62 -6.61 -28.88
CA SER A 163 -4.11 -7.28 -30.09
C SER A 163 -2.99 -7.73 -31.02
N VAL A 164 -1.75 -7.31 -30.77
CA VAL A 164 -0.58 -7.60 -31.60
C VAL A 164 0.37 -8.50 -30.81
N PRO A 165 0.90 -9.58 -31.43
CA PRO A 165 1.78 -10.52 -30.74
C PRO A 165 3.06 -9.85 -30.24
N GLY A 166 3.35 -10.04 -28.96
CA GLY A 166 4.50 -9.46 -28.26
C GLY A 166 5.73 -10.35 -28.30
N ALA A 167 6.88 -9.70 -28.33
CA ALA A 167 8.19 -10.30 -28.08
C ALA A 167 8.66 -10.05 -26.65
N LYS A 168 8.35 -8.85 -26.12
CA LYS A 168 8.81 -8.42 -24.79
C LYS A 168 7.77 -7.54 -24.10
N LEU A 169 7.61 -7.76 -22.80
CA LEU A 169 6.86 -6.90 -21.88
C LEU A 169 7.82 -6.31 -20.86
N PHE A 170 7.90 -4.98 -20.82
CA PHE A 170 8.64 -4.25 -19.80
C PHE A 170 7.67 -3.46 -18.91
N ILE A 171 7.82 -3.63 -17.61
CA ILE A 171 6.97 -3.01 -16.59
C ILE A 171 7.89 -2.39 -15.56
N SER A 172 7.65 -1.12 -15.24
CA SER A 172 8.38 -0.40 -14.20
C SER A 172 7.35 0.35 -13.35
N GLY A 173 7.25 -0.03 -12.09
CA GLY A 173 6.16 0.44 -11.23
C GLY A 173 6.50 0.38 -9.74
N ASP A 174 5.57 0.89 -8.94
CA ASP A 174 5.71 0.98 -7.49
C ASP A 174 4.75 -0.01 -6.82
N LEU A 175 5.23 -0.77 -5.83
CA LEU A 175 4.38 -1.61 -4.99
C LEU A 175 3.72 -0.75 -3.90
N ARG A 176 2.49 -0.29 -4.17
CA ARG A 176 1.78 0.66 -3.32
C ARG A 176 0.88 -0.01 -2.30
N LEU A 177 0.86 0.50 -1.06
CA LEU A 177 -0.04 0.04 -0.01
C LEU A 177 -1.44 0.64 -0.16
N MET A 178 -2.45 -0.21 -0.18
CA MET A 178 -3.86 0.16 -0.22
C MET A 178 -4.52 -0.18 1.12
N GLN A 179 -4.95 0.86 1.81
CA GLN A 179 -5.53 0.77 3.15
C GLN A 179 -7.01 1.18 3.13
N ARG A 180 -7.91 0.21 3.39
CA ARG A 180 -9.37 0.47 3.54
C ARG A 180 -9.74 0.94 4.93
N THR A 181 -9.11 0.37 5.95
CA THR A 181 -9.34 0.73 7.36
C THR A 181 -8.04 1.21 8.03
N PRO A 182 -8.09 2.24 8.90
CA PRO A 182 -6.95 2.64 9.71
C PRO A 182 -6.34 1.47 10.46
N LEU A 183 -5.01 1.41 10.52
CA LEU A 183 -4.28 0.38 11.25
C LEU A 183 -4.31 0.69 12.74
N PRO A 184 -4.28 -0.32 13.62
CA PRO A 184 -4.22 -0.06 15.06
C PRO A 184 -2.96 0.75 15.39
N HIS A 185 -3.04 1.64 16.37
CA HIS A 185 -1.89 2.49 16.72
C HIS A 185 -0.74 1.72 17.37
N ARG A 186 -0.98 0.51 17.93
CA ARG A 186 0.02 -0.32 18.62
C ARG A 186 -0.31 -1.80 18.48
N GLY A 187 0.67 -2.64 18.80
CA GLY A 187 0.52 -4.10 18.85
C GLY A 187 0.89 -4.78 17.54
N LEU A 188 0.73 -6.11 17.54
CA LEU A 188 0.97 -6.96 16.38
C LEU A 188 -0.32 -7.09 15.55
N TYR A 189 -0.23 -6.74 14.27
CA TYR A 189 -1.27 -6.95 13.28
C TYR A 189 -0.79 -7.98 12.26
N ASN A 190 -1.15 -9.25 12.49
CA ASN A 190 -0.70 -10.40 11.68
C ASN A 190 -1.87 -11.18 11.05
N ILE A 191 -3.07 -10.59 11.00
CA ILE A 191 -4.28 -11.24 10.47
C ILE A 191 -4.09 -11.72 9.03
N TYR A 192 -3.29 -10.98 8.24
CA TYR A 192 -2.98 -11.30 6.85
C TYR A 192 -1.60 -11.97 6.68
N ASN A 193 -1.02 -12.51 7.75
CA ASN A 193 0.17 -13.36 7.68
C ASN A 193 -0.20 -14.79 7.29
N VAL A 194 -0.93 -14.91 6.18
CA VAL A 194 -1.43 -16.16 5.61
C VAL A 194 -1.14 -16.15 4.12
N SER A 195 -0.88 -17.33 3.56
CA SER A 195 -0.57 -17.49 2.14
C SER A 195 -1.69 -16.93 1.27
N VAL A 196 -1.34 -16.06 0.32
CA VAL A 196 -2.31 -15.52 -0.66
C VAL A 196 -2.74 -16.61 -1.63
N ILE A 197 -1.81 -17.51 -1.98
CA ILE A 197 -2.05 -18.68 -2.83
C ILE A 197 -1.75 -19.92 -2.00
N ASP A 198 -2.70 -20.83 -1.88
CA ASP A 198 -2.48 -22.11 -1.18
C ASP A 198 -1.76 -23.08 -2.10
N GLY A 199 -0.42 -22.98 -2.10
CA GLY A 199 0.46 -23.83 -2.88
C GLY A 199 0.50 -25.30 -2.45
N SER A 200 -0.12 -25.65 -1.32
CA SER A 200 -0.21 -27.02 -0.82
C SER A 200 -1.49 -27.74 -1.24
N SER A 201 -2.49 -26.97 -1.68
CA SER A 201 -3.76 -27.52 -2.11
C SER A 201 -3.61 -28.33 -3.40
N PRO A 202 -4.19 -29.53 -3.48
CA PRO A 202 -4.24 -30.32 -4.70
C PRO A 202 -5.37 -29.88 -5.64
N PHE A 203 -6.24 -28.97 -5.22
CA PHE A 203 -7.43 -28.58 -5.98
C PHE A 203 -7.12 -27.42 -6.93
N ALA A 204 -7.59 -27.52 -8.18
CA ALA A 204 -7.44 -26.46 -9.18
C ALA A 204 -8.08 -25.12 -8.74
N SER A 205 -9.17 -25.18 -7.95
CA SER A 205 -9.86 -23.99 -7.44
C SER A 205 -9.00 -23.11 -6.53
N ALA A 206 -7.96 -23.66 -5.90
CA ALA A 206 -7.03 -22.91 -5.06
C ALA A 206 -6.05 -22.03 -5.88
N TYR A 207 -5.90 -22.34 -7.17
CA TYR A 207 -5.04 -21.61 -8.10
C TYR A 207 -5.82 -20.75 -9.09
N ASP A 208 -7.15 -20.74 -8.99
CA ASP A 208 -8.00 -19.91 -9.82
C ASP A 208 -7.80 -18.43 -9.48
N LEU A 209 -7.44 -17.65 -10.50
CA LEU A 209 -7.12 -16.23 -10.36
C LEU A 209 -8.30 -15.44 -9.82
N ASP A 210 -9.54 -15.78 -10.18
CA ASP A 210 -10.72 -15.09 -9.68
C ASP A 210 -10.84 -15.24 -8.15
N ASN A 211 -10.71 -16.47 -7.63
CA ASN A 211 -10.77 -16.73 -6.20
C ASN A 211 -9.59 -16.09 -5.44
N ILE A 212 -8.38 -16.13 -6.00
CA ILE A 212 -7.20 -15.51 -5.41
C ILE A 212 -7.39 -13.99 -5.31
N ILE A 213 -7.77 -13.34 -6.41
CA ILE A 213 -7.93 -11.88 -6.46
C ILE A 213 -9.12 -11.45 -5.59
N ARG A 214 -10.24 -12.19 -5.60
CA ARG A 214 -11.41 -11.91 -4.75
C ARG A 214 -11.02 -11.95 -3.27
N SER A 215 -10.47 -13.06 -2.79
CA SER A 215 -10.08 -13.23 -1.39
C SER A 215 -8.99 -12.24 -0.94
N TYR A 216 -8.09 -11.86 -1.85
CA TYR A 216 -7.08 -10.84 -1.58
C TYR A 216 -7.70 -9.44 -1.50
N GLN A 217 -8.61 -9.08 -2.41
CA GLN A 217 -9.29 -7.79 -2.43
C GLN A 217 -10.30 -7.63 -1.28
N ASP A 218 -10.79 -8.70 -0.66
CA ASP A 218 -11.64 -8.62 0.53
C ASP A 218 -10.88 -8.15 1.78
N ARG A 219 -9.55 -8.21 1.77
CA ARG A 219 -8.71 -7.72 2.87
C ARG A 219 -8.82 -6.20 3.00
N ASN A 220 -8.77 -5.74 4.24
CA ASN A 220 -8.73 -4.30 4.54
C ASN A 220 -7.36 -3.66 4.28
N LEU A 221 -6.33 -4.48 4.10
CA LEU A 221 -4.96 -4.05 3.81
C LEU A 221 -4.41 -4.91 2.68
N THR A 222 -4.08 -4.26 1.55
CA THR A 222 -3.55 -4.91 0.36
C THR A 222 -2.43 -4.07 -0.25
N THR A 223 -1.66 -4.65 -1.15
CA THR A 223 -0.76 -3.92 -2.05
C THR A 223 -1.26 -4.01 -3.48
N VAL A 224 -0.99 -2.98 -4.28
CA VAL A 224 -1.27 -2.91 -5.72
C VAL A 224 -0.02 -2.43 -6.44
N LEU A 225 0.27 -3.01 -7.60
CA LEU A 225 1.34 -2.51 -8.45
C LEU A 225 0.83 -1.31 -9.25
N SER A 226 1.41 -0.14 -9.00
CA SER A 226 1.14 1.07 -9.78
C SER A 226 2.15 1.17 -10.92
N CYS A 227 1.74 0.80 -12.14
CA CYS A 227 2.55 0.90 -13.35
C CYS A 227 1.83 1.78 -14.38
N PRO A 228 2.22 3.07 -14.53
CA PRO A 228 1.52 3.99 -15.43
C PRO A 228 1.82 3.74 -16.91
N MET A 229 2.97 3.17 -17.26
CA MET A 229 3.44 3.03 -18.64
C MET A 229 4.06 1.65 -18.91
N PRO A 230 3.24 0.58 -19.03
CA PRO A 230 3.75 -0.71 -19.50
C PRO A 230 4.19 -0.58 -20.96
N VAL A 231 5.34 -1.17 -21.30
CA VAL A 231 5.90 -1.15 -22.66
C VAL A 231 5.78 -2.52 -23.29
N TRP A 232 5.03 -2.60 -24.39
CA TRP A 232 4.87 -3.80 -25.20
C TRP A 232 5.71 -3.70 -26.45
N THR A 233 6.70 -4.58 -26.61
CA THR A 233 7.55 -4.63 -27.80
C THR A 233 7.14 -5.82 -28.66
N VAL A 234 6.99 -5.57 -29.96
CA VAL A 234 6.59 -6.55 -30.98
C VAL A 234 7.81 -7.00 -31.80
N GLY A 235 7.64 -8.00 -32.67
CA GLY A 235 8.70 -8.44 -33.60
C GLY A 235 9.59 -9.55 -33.03
N ARG A 236 8.98 -10.64 -32.58
CA ARG A 236 9.71 -11.79 -32.02
C ARG A 236 10.35 -12.62 -33.14
N ALA A 237 11.63 -12.98 -33.00
CA ALA A 237 12.29 -13.91 -33.91
C ALA A 237 11.73 -15.33 -33.72
N ALA A 238 11.68 -16.13 -34.79
CA ALA A 238 11.23 -17.52 -34.73
C ALA A 238 12.10 -18.32 -33.75
N GLY A 239 11.46 -19.01 -32.80
CA GLY A 239 12.15 -19.79 -31.76
C GLY A 239 12.79 -18.99 -30.63
N SER A 240 12.71 -17.66 -30.64
CA SER A 240 13.16 -16.85 -29.49
C SER A 240 12.10 -16.85 -28.36
N PRO A 241 12.54 -16.84 -27.09
CA PRO A 241 11.62 -16.78 -25.95
C PRO A 241 10.92 -15.42 -25.86
N PHE A 242 9.76 -15.40 -25.21
CA PHE A 242 9.13 -14.15 -24.80
C PHE A 242 9.81 -13.61 -23.54
N GLN A 243 10.18 -12.34 -23.54
CA GLN A 243 10.88 -11.71 -22.41
C GLN A 243 9.93 -10.87 -21.56
N LEU A 244 9.92 -11.11 -20.25
CA LEU A 244 9.18 -10.32 -19.27
C LEU A 244 10.18 -9.71 -18.29
N ASN A 245 10.26 -8.38 -18.30
CA ASN A 245 11.10 -7.62 -17.38
C ASN A 245 10.19 -6.77 -16.50
N ALA A 246 10.21 -7.03 -15.20
CA ALA A 246 9.48 -6.25 -14.20
C ALA A 246 10.44 -5.62 -13.20
N GLU A 247 10.39 -4.30 -13.10
CA GLU A 247 11.07 -3.49 -12.11
C GLU A 247 10.03 -2.97 -11.12
N ILE A 248 10.08 -3.47 -9.88
CA ILE A 248 9.12 -3.13 -8.84
C ILE A 248 9.84 -2.40 -7.73
N ARG A 249 9.53 -1.12 -7.54
CA ARG A 249 10.07 -0.30 -6.46
C ARG A 249 9.24 -0.45 -5.19
N TYR A 250 9.91 -0.32 -4.05
CA TYR A 250 9.32 -0.36 -2.71
C TYR A 250 9.35 1.06 -2.12
N PRO A 251 8.37 1.92 -2.45
CA PRO A 251 8.38 3.31 -2.03
C PRO A 251 8.04 3.46 -0.54
N MET A 252 8.30 4.66 -0.02
CA MET A 252 7.74 5.11 1.25
C MET A 252 6.21 5.25 1.15
N GLU A 253 5.51 4.81 2.20
CA GLU A 253 4.06 4.77 2.26
C GLU A 253 3.50 5.68 3.35
N VAL A 254 2.33 6.28 3.08
CA VAL A 254 1.60 7.10 4.05
C VAL A 254 0.54 6.25 4.72
N ILE A 255 0.80 5.87 5.97
CA ILE A 255 -0.06 4.95 6.73
C ILE A 255 -1.00 5.74 7.65
N ARG A 256 -2.29 5.37 7.64
CA ARG A 256 -3.32 5.98 8.46
C ARG A 256 -3.56 5.19 9.75
N TYR A 257 -3.61 5.89 10.87
CA TYR A 257 -3.94 5.35 12.19
C TYR A 257 -5.11 6.12 12.81
N PRO A 258 -5.97 5.49 13.63
CA PRO A 258 -6.98 6.20 14.40
C PRO A 258 -6.30 7.03 15.49
N LEU A 259 -6.74 8.28 15.65
CA LEU A 259 -6.34 9.08 16.81
C LEU A 259 -7.07 8.54 18.03
N LYS A 260 -6.31 8.24 19.08
CA LYS A 260 -6.90 7.85 20.36
C LYS A 260 -7.66 9.08 20.88
N ASN A 261 -8.95 8.93 21.15
CA ASN A 261 -9.55 9.72 22.21
C ASN A 261 -8.83 9.23 23.48
N VAL A 262 -7.97 10.07 24.04
CA VAL A 262 -7.41 9.84 25.38
C VAL A 262 -8.55 9.77 26.37
#